data_AF-A0A7S4DAT3-F1
#
_entry.id   AF-A0A7S4DAT3-F1
#
_cell.length_a   1.000
_cell.length_b   1.000
_cell.length_c   1.000
_cell.angle_alpha   90.00
_cell.angle_beta   90.00
_cell.angle_gamma   90.00
#
_symmetry.space_group_name_H-M   'P 1'
#
loop_
_entity.id
_entity.type
_entity.pdbx_description
1 polymer ?
#
loop_
_entity_poly.entity_id
_entity_poly.type
_entity_poly.pdbx_seq_one_letter_code
_entity_poly.pdbx_strand_id
1 'polypeptide(L)'
;ATDETEALMPLTYELSRNLAQKCSACRRDGSLPWARPDAKTQVTVEYELDTRDGKHLLKPLRIAVVLISIQHSEDVTNDQIKADLMEKVIKPTLPADMCNDQTVYWLNPSGRFSI
;
A
#
# COMPACT_ATOMS: atom_id res chain seq x y z
N ALA A 1 -16.90 2.87 13.16
CA ALA A 1 -17.34 3.01 11.77
C ALA A 1 -17.14 4.46 11.36
N THR A 2 -16.74 4.72 10.12
CA THR A 2 -16.52 6.05 9.51
C THR A 2 -17.13 6.01 8.11
N ASP A 3 -17.58 7.12 7.55
CA ASP A 3 -18.19 7.21 6.22
C ASP A 3 -17.17 7.47 5.09
N GLU A 4 -15.88 7.42 5.40
CA GLU A 4 -14.78 7.57 4.43
C GLU A 4 -14.80 6.53 3.30
N THR A 5 -15.36 5.34 3.55
CA THR A 5 -15.45 4.23 2.58
C THR A 5 -16.83 3.57 2.62
N GLU A 6 -17.18 2.86 1.54
CA GLU A 6 -18.44 2.11 1.45
C GLU A 6 -18.58 1.02 2.52
N ALA A 7 -17.46 0.43 2.97
CA ALA A 7 -17.45 -0.60 4.02
C ALA A 7 -17.46 -0.01 5.44
N LEU A 8 -17.59 1.31 5.55
CA LEU A 8 -17.62 2.09 6.78
C LEU A 8 -16.36 1.97 7.65
N MET A 9 -15.20 1.83 7.00
CA MET A 9 -13.89 1.65 7.62
C MET A 9 -12.93 2.80 7.24
N PRO A 10 -11.91 3.10 8.05
CA PRO A 10 -10.94 4.14 7.69
C PRO A 10 -10.23 3.79 6.37
N LEU A 11 -10.11 4.77 5.47
CA LEU A 11 -9.49 4.54 4.16
C LEU A 11 -8.05 4.03 4.28
N THR A 12 -7.28 4.57 5.22
CA THR A 12 -5.90 4.12 5.54
C THR A 12 -5.81 2.63 5.83
N TYR A 13 -6.77 2.08 6.58
CA TYR A 13 -6.86 0.66 6.90
C TYR A 13 -7.18 -0.16 5.65
N GLU A 14 -8.18 0.26 4.87
CA GLU A 14 -8.58 -0.46 3.66
C GLU A 14 -7.46 -0.53 2.63
N LEU A 15 -6.81 0.60 2.33
CA LEU A 15 -5.70 0.64 1.39
C LEU A 15 -4.54 -0.25 1.84
N SER A 16 -4.16 -0.16 3.12
CA SER A 16 -3.09 -0.99 3.68
C SER A 16 -3.44 -2.48 3.62
N ARG A 17 -4.66 -2.86 4.00
CA ARG A 17 -5.14 -4.25 3.95
C ARG A 17 -5.18 -4.78 2.53
N ASN A 18 -5.68 -3.99 1.59
CA ASN A 18 -5.81 -4.39 0.19
C ASN A 18 -4.43 -4.63 -0.44
N LEU A 19 -3.42 -3.81 -0.12
CA LEU A 19 -2.04 -4.06 -0.55
C LEU A 19 -1.48 -5.37 -0.01
N ALA A 20 -1.68 -5.68 1.29
CA ALA A 20 -1.25 -6.95 1.87
C ALA A 20 -1.94 -8.16 1.21
N GLN A 21 -3.24 -8.04 0.93
CA GLN A 21 -4.00 -9.06 0.21
C GLN A 21 -3.49 -9.25 -1.21
N LYS A 22 -3.20 -8.16 -1.93
CA LYS A 22 -2.65 -8.22 -3.28
C LYS A 22 -1.27 -8.85 -3.32
N CYS A 23 -0.37 -8.51 -2.38
CA CYS A 23 0.92 -9.18 -2.21
C CYS A 23 0.74 -10.71 -2.02
N SER A 24 -0.18 -11.10 -1.13
CA SER A 24 -0.51 -12.51 -0.89
C SER A 24 -1.07 -13.21 -2.12
N ALA A 25 -1.91 -12.55 -2.91
CA ALA A 25 -2.48 -13.09 -4.13
C ALA A 25 -1.38 -13.30 -5.18
N CYS A 26 -0.58 -12.27 -5.45
CA CYS A 26 0.50 -12.34 -6.43
C CYS A 26 1.59 -13.37 -6.09
N ARG A 27 1.81 -13.64 -4.80
CA ARG A 27 2.66 -14.75 -4.37
C ARG A 27 2.05 -16.12 -4.71
N ARG A 28 0.76 -16.29 -4.46
CA ARG A 28 0.05 -17.58 -4.64
C ARG A 28 -0.21 -17.91 -6.10
N ASP A 29 -0.47 -16.90 -6.93
CA ASP A 29 -0.72 -17.07 -8.37
C ASP A 29 0.57 -17.10 -9.21
N GLY A 30 1.74 -16.84 -8.60
CA GLY A 30 3.04 -16.86 -9.25
C GLY A 30 3.43 -15.57 -9.98
N SER A 31 2.63 -14.50 -9.90
CA SER A 31 2.96 -13.19 -10.48
C SER A 31 4.20 -12.55 -9.84
N LEU A 32 4.45 -12.86 -8.57
CA LEU A 32 5.66 -12.53 -7.82
C LEU A 32 6.36 -13.83 -7.37
N PRO A 33 7.05 -14.55 -8.28
CA PRO A 33 7.59 -15.88 -7.98
C PRO A 33 8.71 -15.84 -6.94
N TRP A 34 9.36 -14.69 -6.77
CA TRP A 34 10.40 -14.46 -5.78
C TRP A 34 9.86 -14.14 -4.38
N ALA A 35 8.57 -13.84 -4.24
CA ALA A 35 7.99 -13.40 -2.97
C ALA A 35 7.83 -14.57 -1.99
N ARG A 36 8.18 -14.33 -0.72
CA ARG A 36 7.98 -15.25 0.39
C ARG A 36 6.79 -14.82 1.27
N PRO A 37 6.33 -15.65 2.22
CA PRO A 37 5.05 -15.42 2.90
C PRO A 37 4.96 -14.17 3.79
N ASP A 38 6.07 -13.66 4.34
CA ASP A 38 6.05 -12.49 5.24
C ASP A 38 6.07 -11.19 4.43
N ALA A 39 4.98 -10.42 4.53
CA ALA A 39 4.83 -9.12 3.90
C ALA A 39 4.13 -8.14 4.84
N LYS A 40 4.63 -6.90 4.89
CA LYS A 40 4.09 -5.80 5.69
C LYS A 40 3.83 -4.60 4.80
N THR A 41 2.70 -3.95 5.01
CA THR A 41 2.25 -2.80 4.21
C THR A 41 1.76 -1.68 5.12
N GLN A 42 2.04 -0.45 4.74
CA GLN A 42 1.58 0.75 5.43
C GLN A 42 1.24 1.83 4.41
N VAL A 43 0.13 2.53 4.62
CA VAL A 43 -0.31 3.66 3.81
C VAL A 43 -0.54 4.86 4.71
N THR A 44 0.08 5.98 4.37
CA THR A 44 -0.16 7.28 4.99
C THR A 44 -0.99 8.13 4.03
N VAL A 45 -2.15 8.57 4.50
CA VAL A 45 -3.08 9.43 3.75
C VAL A 45 -3.08 10.81 4.38
N GLU A 46 -3.06 11.84 3.54
CA GLU A 46 -3.25 13.22 3.94
C GLU A 46 -4.76 13.48 4.06
N TYR A 47 -5.17 14.08 5.18
CA TYR A 47 -6.57 14.36 5.48
C TYR A 47 -6.79 15.83 5.74
N GLU A 48 -7.94 16.32 5.28
CA GLU A 48 -8.51 17.59 5.72
C GLU A 48 -9.43 17.34 6.91
N LEU A 49 -9.28 18.16 7.96
CA LEU A 49 -10.19 18.17 9.09
C LEU A 49 -11.30 19.19 8.82
N ASP A 50 -12.52 18.72 8.61
CA ASP A 50 -13.71 19.54 8.49
C ASP A 50 -14.50 19.47 9.79
N THR A 51 -14.92 20.62 10.33
CA THR A 51 -15.73 20.67 11.54
C THR A 51 -17.07 21.33 11.23
N ARG A 52 -18.16 20.56 11.32
CA ARG A 52 -19.52 21.05 11.09
C ARG A 52 -20.42 20.61 12.24
N ASP A 53 -21.23 21.53 12.76
CA ASP A 53 -22.19 21.26 13.83
C ASP A 53 -21.57 20.55 15.06
N GLY A 54 -20.33 20.89 15.41
CA GLY A 54 -19.59 20.29 16.53
C GLY A 54 -19.05 18.88 16.26
N LYS A 55 -19.15 18.35 15.03
CA LYS A 55 -18.58 17.06 14.61
C LYS A 55 -17.32 17.26 13.77
N HIS A 56 -16.32 16.43 14.02
CA HIS A 56 -15.09 16.36 13.23
C HIS A 56 -15.25 15.29 12.14
N LEU A 57 -15.17 15.70 10.88
CA LEU A 57 -15.18 14.83 9.72
C LEU A 57 -13.78 14.83 9.10
N LEU A 58 -13.27 13.65 8.80
CA LEU A 58 -11.98 13.47 8.14
C LEU A 58 -12.23 13.23 6.66
N LYS A 59 -11.74 14.13 5.81
CA LYS A 59 -11.84 13.99 4.36
C LYS A 59 -10.48 13.61 3.79
N PRO A 60 -10.31 12.41 3.19
CA PRO A 60 -9.05 12.02 2.58
C PRO A 60 -8.79 12.85 1.33
N LEU A 61 -7.56 13.36 1.20
CA LEU A 61 -7.13 14.19 0.07
C LEU A 61 -6.29 13.40 -0.92
N ARG A 62 -5.21 12.77 -0.43
CA ARG A 62 -4.25 12.03 -1.27
C ARG A 62 -3.45 11.03 -0.45
N ILE A 63 -2.81 10.09 -1.12
CA ILE A 63 -1.85 9.17 -0.53
C ILE A 63 -0.48 9.87 -0.48
N ALA A 64 0.01 10.13 0.73
CA ALA A 64 1.29 10.79 0.94
C ALA A 64 2.45 9.78 0.86
N VAL A 65 2.30 8.61 1.49
CA VAL A 65 3.35 7.60 1.58
C VAL A 65 2.77 6.20 1.45
N VAL A 66 3.40 5.35 0.65
CA VAL A 66 3.15 3.91 0.58
C VAL A 66 4.43 3.19 0.95
N LEU A 67 4.35 2.29 1.93
CA LEU A 67 5.46 1.43 2.32
C LEU A 67 5.07 -0.04 2.17
N ILE A 68 5.95 -0.81 1.53
CA ILE A 68 5.84 -2.26 1.41
C ILE A 68 7.21 -2.87 1.75
N SER A 69 7.23 -3.78 2.72
CA SER A 69 8.37 -4.63 3.03
C SER A 69 7.94 -6.08 2.90
N ILE A 70 8.45 -6.77 1.88
CA ILE A 70 8.12 -8.17 1.58
C ILE A 70 9.38 -9.02 1.58
N GLN A 71 9.29 -10.18 2.24
CA GLN A 71 10.35 -11.17 2.23
C GLN A 71 10.51 -11.75 0.83
N HIS A 72 11.74 -12.03 0.40
CA HIS A 72 12.03 -12.46 -0.97
C HIS A 72 13.11 -13.56 -1.04
N SER A 73 13.22 -14.21 -2.20
CA SER A 73 14.35 -15.10 -2.54
C SER A 73 15.66 -14.31 -2.69
N GLU A 74 16.80 -14.99 -2.63
CA GLU A 74 18.10 -14.33 -2.73
C GLU A 74 18.44 -13.87 -4.15
N ASP A 75 17.75 -14.42 -5.14
CA ASP A 75 18.06 -14.25 -6.57
C ASP A 75 17.46 -12.96 -7.17
N VAL A 76 16.48 -12.34 -6.49
CA VAL A 76 15.80 -11.14 -7.00
C VAL A 76 16.55 -9.87 -6.58
N THR A 77 16.68 -8.92 -7.52
CA THR A 77 17.31 -7.63 -7.26
C THR A 77 16.33 -6.64 -6.65
N ASN A 78 16.84 -5.65 -5.91
CA ASN A 78 15.99 -4.59 -5.34
C ASN A 78 15.25 -3.77 -6.40
N ASP A 79 15.85 -3.59 -7.57
CA ASP A 79 15.20 -2.87 -8.67
C ASP A 79 14.05 -3.68 -9.26
N GLN A 80 14.22 -5.00 -9.38
CA GLN A 80 13.15 -5.90 -9.80
C GLN A 80 12.00 -5.91 -8.78
N ILE A 81 12.32 -5.99 -7.47
CA ILE A 81 11.31 -5.91 -6.40
C ILE A 81 10.51 -4.60 -6.51
N LYS A 82 11.19 -3.46 -6.65
CA LYS A 82 10.55 -2.14 -6.77
C LYS A 82 9.62 -2.07 -7.98
N ALA A 83 10.10 -2.49 -9.15
CA ALA A 83 9.32 -2.48 -10.39
C ALA A 83 8.09 -3.39 -10.29
N ASP A 84 8.29 -4.62 -9.81
CA ASP A 84 7.21 -5.59 -9.67
C ASP A 84 6.14 -5.15 -8.66
N LEU A 85 6.54 -4.64 -7.49
CA LEU A 85 5.59 -4.12 -6.50
C LEU A 85 4.81 -2.93 -7.06
N MET A 86 5.46 -2.04 -7.81
CA MET A 86 4.77 -0.91 -8.44
C MET A 86 3.70 -1.38 -9.45
N GLU A 87 4.09 -2.21 -10.41
CA GLU A 87 3.19 -2.61 -11.51
C GLU A 87 2.13 -3.64 -11.09
N LYS A 88 2.51 -4.62 -10.26
CA LYS A 88 1.64 -5.78 -9.95
C LYS A 88 0.86 -5.62 -8.66
N VAL A 89 1.30 -4.75 -7.75
CA VAL A 89 0.65 -4.56 -6.44
C VAL A 89 0.06 -3.17 -6.31
N ILE A 90 0.83 -2.10 -6.47
CA ILE A 90 0.40 -0.73 -6.14
C ILE A 90 -0.60 -0.21 -7.16
N LYS A 91 -0.22 -0.12 -8.44
CA LYS A 91 -1.10 0.39 -9.51
C LYS A 91 -2.47 -0.31 -9.61
N PRO A 92 -2.57 -1.65 -9.51
CA PRO A 92 -3.87 -2.33 -9.59
C PRO A 92 -4.68 -2.28 -8.28
N THR A 93 -4.12 -1.77 -7.18
CA THR A 93 -4.79 -1.77 -5.86
C THR A 93 -5.17 -0.38 -5.39
N LEU A 94 -4.29 0.61 -5.59
CA LEU A 94 -4.52 1.96 -5.09
C LEU A 94 -5.28 2.79 -6.14
N PRO A 95 -6.20 3.65 -5.70
CA PRO A 95 -6.94 4.54 -6.60
C PRO A 95 -5.98 5.57 -7.19
N ALA A 96 -5.94 5.64 -8.52
CA ALA A 96 -4.95 6.42 -9.27
C ALA A 96 -5.10 7.94 -9.06
N ASP A 97 -6.31 8.42 -8.82
CA ASP A 97 -6.66 9.80 -8.51
C ASP A 97 -6.15 10.27 -7.13
N MET A 98 -5.80 9.34 -6.23
CA MET A 98 -5.20 9.65 -4.94
C MET A 98 -3.67 9.59 -4.94
N CYS A 99 -3.05 9.07 -6.00
CA CYS A 99 -1.60 9.01 -6.16
C CYS A 99 -1.14 10.14 -7.08
N ASN A 100 -0.07 10.84 -6.71
CA ASN A 100 0.49 11.92 -7.53
C ASN A 100 2.02 11.92 -7.51
N ASP A 101 2.63 12.87 -8.20
CA ASP A 101 4.10 12.99 -8.30
C ASP A 101 4.79 13.24 -6.94
N GLN A 102 4.03 13.59 -5.90
CA GLN A 102 4.52 13.78 -4.54
C GLN A 102 4.27 12.56 -3.64
N THR A 103 3.63 11.50 -4.14
CA THR A 103 3.45 10.25 -3.38
C THR A 103 4.80 9.55 -3.25
N VAL A 104 5.22 9.30 -2.02
CA VAL A 104 6.50 8.64 -1.72
C VAL A 104 6.29 7.13 -1.62
N TYR A 105 7.13 6.36 -2.31
CA TYR A 105 7.08 4.89 -2.31
C TYR A 105 8.32 4.29 -1.65
N TRP A 106 8.15 3.68 -0.47
CA TRP A 106 9.18 2.94 0.25
C TRP A 106 9.02 1.44 0.02
N LEU A 107 9.71 0.92 -0.99
CA LEU A 107 9.61 -0.49 -1.40
C LEU A 107 10.89 -1.22 -1.01
N ASN A 108 10.78 -2.13 -0.03
CA ASN A 108 11.87 -2.80 0.66
C ASN A 108 13.00 -1.83 1.10
N PRO A 109 12.71 -0.79 1.91
CA PRO A 109 13.70 0.22 2.29
C PRO A 109 14.87 -0.35 3.10
N SER A 110 14.71 -1.51 3.75
CA SER A 110 15.81 -2.21 4.44
C SER A 110 16.86 -2.80 3.50
N GLY A 111 16.62 -2.76 2.18
CA GLY A 111 17.49 -3.36 1.17
C GLY A 111 17.25 -4.86 1.06
N ARG A 112 17.72 -5.65 2.02
CA ARG A 112 17.58 -7.12 1.99
C ARG A 112 16.62 -7.60 3.06
N PHE A 113 15.63 -8.39 2.64
CA PHE A 113 14.70 -9.10 3.54
C PHE A 113 14.58 -10.56 3.10
N SER A 114 15.70 -11.29 3.19
CA SER A 114 15.78 -12.73 2.96
C SER A 114 16.15 -13.45 4.27
N ILE A 115 15.72 -14.70 4.42
CA ILE A 115 16.18 -15.62 5.48
C ILE A 115 16.85 -16.82 4.82
#